data_AF-A0A3C0ZA66-F1
#
_entry.id   AF-A0A3C0ZA66-F1
#
_cell.length_a   1.000
_cell.length_b   1.000
_cell.length_c   1.000
_cell.angle_alpha   90.00
_cell.angle_beta   90.00
_cell.angle_gamma   90.00
#
_symmetry.space_group_name_H-M   'P 1'
#
loop_
_entity.id
_entity.type
_entity.pdbx_description
1 polymer ?
#
loop_
_entity_poly.entity_id
_entity_poly.type
_entity_poly.pdbx_seq_one_letter_code
_entity_poly.pdbx_strand_id
1 'polypeptide(L)'
;MKKSRLNKIVALLLTFGVAQLHAQEVKRIDHGWDFLKSDLGGIWEAVRPVGVGNPESVPLWQQVDLPHCYNALDAVDPAINYYQGPSWYRKSLEIDNPYLNGHTLLHFEGAGQKTAVYIHTVKVGEHVGGYDEWTVDITDAVEKFKKTAAFKKQFKGKIPLSIRVDNSRDLEMIPSNLSDFNVYG
;
A
#
# COMPACT_ATOMS: atom_id res chain seq x y z
N MET A 1 -43.11 57.85 -17.90
CA MET A 1 -43.23 56.38 -18.00
C MET A 1 -41.90 55.74 -17.63
N LYS A 2 -41.78 55.30 -16.37
CA LYS A 2 -40.64 54.58 -15.79
C LYS A 2 -41.03 53.10 -15.69
N LYS A 3 -40.03 52.20 -15.80
CA LYS A 3 -40.02 50.74 -15.53
C LYS A 3 -39.80 49.87 -16.79
N SER A 4 -38.55 49.62 -17.17
CA SER A 4 -38.21 48.37 -17.88
C SER A 4 -36.73 47.94 -17.84
N ARG A 5 -35.88 48.51 -16.99
CA ARG A 5 -34.43 48.19 -16.98
C ARG A 5 -33.89 47.58 -15.68
N LEU A 6 -34.73 46.93 -14.86
CA LEU A 6 -34.27 46.35 -13.58
C LEU A 6 -34.46 44.83 -13.43
N ASN A 7 -35.01 44.13 -14.42
CA ASN A 7 -35.34 42.70 -14.27
C ASN A 7 -34.39 41.74 -15.00
N LYS A 8 -33.20 42.16 -15.44
CA LYS A 8 -32.24 41.26 -16.12
C LYS A 8 -30.92 41.01 -15.36
N ILE A 9 -30.73 41.57 -14.17
CA ILE A 9 -29.48 41.41 -13.40
C ILE A 9 -29.62 40.40 -12.25
N VAL A 10 -30.83 39.97 -11.89
CA VAL A 10 -31.07 39.13 -10.70
C VAL A 10 -31.08 37.62 -10.99
N ALA A 11 -31.03 37.20 -12.26
CA ALA A 11 -31.15 35.78 -12.63
C ALA A 11 -29.82 35.06 -12.94
N LEU A 12 -28.66 35.60 -12.51
CA LEU A 12 -27.34 35.04 -12.80
C LEU A 12 -26.47 34.82 -11.55
N LEU A 13 -27.07 34.46 -10.41
CA LEU A 13 -26.36 34.29 -9.14
C LEU A 13 -26.74 33.04 -8.34
N LEU A 14 -27.35 32.04 -8.98
CA LEU A 14 -27.82 30.82 -8.29
C LEU A 14 -27.44 29.51 -9.00
N THR A 15 -26.32 29.49 -9.72
CA THR A 15 -25.56 28.26 -9.93
C THR A 15 -24.41 28.25 -8.92
N PHE A 16 -24.74 28.22 -7.64
CA PHE A 16 -23.82 27.65 -6.65
C PHE A 16 -23.70 26.17 -7.04
N GLY A 17 -22.67 25.84 -7.80
CA GLY A 17 -22.27 24.47 -7.99
C GLY A 17 -22.11 23.86 -6.60
N VAL A 18 -22.97 22.91 -6.27
CA VAL A 18 -22.80 22.08 -5.09
C VAL A 18 -21.53 21.29 -5.36
N ALA A 19 -20.38 21.82 -4.94
CA ALA A 19 -19.17 21.04 -4.87
C ALA A 19 -19.50 19.88 -3.94
N GLN A 20 -19.57 18.66 -4.47
CA GLN A 20 -19.75 17.48 -3.65
C GLN A 20 -18.54 17.42 -2.72
N LEU A 21 -18.73 17.81 -1.47
CA LEU A 21 -17.75 17.61 -0.40
C LEU A 21 -17.63 16.11 -0.20
N HIS A 22 -16.66 15.49 -0.86
CA HIS A 22 -16.28 14.12 -0.59
C HIS A 22 -15.48 14.16 0.71
N ALA A 23 -16.02 13.55 1.76
CA ALA A 23 -15.33 13.45 3.05
C ALA A 23 -14.08 12.56 2.97
N GLN A 24 -14.00 11.69 1.96
CA GLN A 24 -12.88 10.79 1.71
C GLN A 24 -12.80 10.45 0.22
N GLU A 25 -11.57 10.32 -0.28
CA GLU A 25 -11.26 9.69 -1.56
C GLU A 25 -10.66 8.31 -1.28
N VAL A 26 -11.19 7.27 -1.92
CA VAL A 26 -10.71 5.89 -1.76
C VAL A 26 -10.25 5.38 -3.13
N LYS A 27 -9.04 4.85 -3.18
CA LYS A 27 -8.45 4.28 -4.39
C LYS A 27 -7.86 2.92 -4.07
N ARG A 28 -8.31 1.89 -4.79
CA ARG A 28 -7.66 0.58 -4.78
C ARG A 28 -6.30 0.64 -5.45
N ILE A 29 -5.33 -0.04 -4.87
CA ILE A 29 -3.94 -0.06 -5.33
C ILE A 29 -3.66 -1.47 -5.81
N ASP A 30 -4.33 -1.91 -6.87
CA ASP A 30 -4.34 -3.33 -7.24
C ASP A 30 -3.19 -3.70 -8.18
N HIS A 31 -2.90 -2.87 -9.17
CA HIS A 31 -2.03 -3.30 -10.27
C HIS A 31 -0.55 -2.99 -10.06
N GLY A 32 0.34 -3.78 -10.67
CA GLY A 32 1.75 -3.44 -10.87
C GLY A 32 2.57 -3.37 -9.59
N TRP A 33 2.44 -4.39 -8.75
CA TRP A 33 3.29 -4.62 -7.59
C TRP A 33 4.47 -5.51 -7.95
N ASP A 34 5.59 -5.26 -7.29
CA ASP A 34 6.69 -6.21 -7.21
C ASP A 34 6.48 -7.10 -5.97
N PHE A 35 6.61 -8.41 -6.13
CA PHE A 35 6.51 -9.41 -5.08
C PHE A 35 7.79 -10.26 -4.99
N LEU A 36 8.21 -10.57 -3.76
CA LEU A 36 9.36 -11.44 -3.48
C LEU A 36 8.99 -12.48 -2.40
N LYS A 37 9.09 -13.76 -2.76
CA LYS A 37 8.81 -14.92 -1.88
C LYS A 37 10.03 -15.33 -1.05
N SER A 38 10.55 -14.38 -0.27
CA SER A 38 11.58 -14.59 0.75
C SER A 38 11.67 -13.36 1.64
N ASP A 39 12.42 -13.43 2.74
CA ASP A 39 12.79 -12.22 3.45
C ASP A 39 13.86 -11.42 2.72
N LEU A 40 14.03 -10.17 3.13
CA LEU A 40 15.15 -9.31 2.79
C LEU A 40 16.12 -9.24 3.96
N GLY A 41 17.38 -8.88 3.71
CA GLY A 41 18.35 -8.58 4.78
C GLY A 41 17.98 -7.33 5.60
N GLY A 42 17.04 -6.52 5.10
CA GLY A 42 16.47 -5.38 5.79
C GLY A 42 15.75 -4.44 4.81
N ILE A 43 14.99 -3.49 5.34
CA ILE A 43 14.19 -2.55 4.52
C ILE A 43 15.01 -1.80 3.47
N TRP A 44 16.30 -1.55 3.74
CA TRP A 44 17.18 -0.90 2.78
C TRP A 44 17.31 -1.66 1.46
N GLU A 45 17.24 -2.99 1.46
CA GLU A 45 17.30 -3.78 0.22
C GLU A 45 16.09 -3.54 -0.69
N ALA A 46 14.93 -3.19 -0.12
CA ALA A 46 13.72 -2.92 -0.90
C ALA A 46 13.81 -1.58 -1.67
N VAL A 47 14.59 -0.62 -1.14
CA VAL A 47 14.59 0.79 -1.59
C VAL A 47 15.96 1.33 -2.00
N ARG A 48 17.04 0.54 -1.88
CA ARG A 48 18.38 0.94 -2.36
C ARG A 48 18.39 1.15 -3.88
N PRO A 49 19.24 2.04 -4.41
CA PRO A 49 19.44 2.14 -5.85
C PRO A 49 19.93 0.81 -6.44
N VAL A 50 19.38 0.42 -7.58
CA VAL A 50 19.77 -0.81 -8.30
C VAL A 50 20.30 -0.43 -9.68
N GLY A 51 21.59 -0.68 -9.90
CA GLY A 51 22.21 -0.56 -11.22
C GLY A 51 22.01 -1.81 -12.06
N VAL A 52 21.92 -1.65 -13.38
CA VAL A 52 21.79 -2.79 -14.31
C VAL A 52 23.04 -3.67 -14.21
N GLY A 53 22.84 -4.95 -13.90
CA GLY A 53 23.92 -5.94 -13.77
C GLY A 53 24.65 -5.92 -12.43
N ASN A 54 24.27 -5.04 -11.49
CA ASN A 54 24.90 -5.01 -10.17
C ASN A 54 24.33 -6.12 -9.24
N PRO A 55 25.06 -6.53 -8.18
CA PRO A 55 24.58 -7.54 -7.23
C PRO A 55 23.25 -7.21 -6.57
N GLU A 56 22.91 -5.92 -6.42
CA GLU A 56 21.64 -5.48 -5.85
C GLU A 56 20.42 -5.80 -6.73
N SER A 57 20.63 -6.22 -7.98
CA SER A 57 19.57 -6.61 -8.90
C SER A 57 18.96 -7.99 -8.60
N VAL A 58 19.57 -8.75 -7.70
CA VAL A 58 19.04 -10.02 -7.18
C VAL A 58 18.72 -9.90 -5.67
N PRO A 59 17.73 -10.65 -5.16
CA PRO A 59 16.85 -11.58 -5.87
C PRO A 59 15.87 -10.88 -6.83
N LEU A 60 15.40 -11.63 -7.84
CA LEU A 60 14.45 -11.11 -8.82
C LEU A 60 13.04 -11.04 -8.21
N TRP A 61 12.39 -9.90 -8.36
CA TRP A 61 11.01 -9.69 -7.96
C TRP A 61 10.06 -10.08 -9.10
N GLN A 62 8.88 -10.58 -8.73
CA GLN A 62 7.82 -10.98 -9.64
C GLN A 62 6.77 -9.88 -9.74
N GLN A 63 6.28 -9.57 -10.94
CA GLN A 63 5.18 -8.63 -11.11
C GLN A 63 3.85 -9.32 -10.80
N VAL A 64 3.05 -8.71 -9.93
CA VAL A 64 1.75 -9.23 -9.50
C VAL A 64 0.73 -8.11 -9.40
N ASP A 65 -0.54 -8.49 -9.48
CA ASP A 65 -1.68 -7.64 -9.15
C ASP A 65 -2.34 -8.15 -7.86
N LEU A 66 -2.90 -7.26 -7.07
CA LEU A 66 -3.65 -7.57 -5.86
C LEU A 66 -5.15 -7.78 -6.19
N PRO A 67 -5.86 -8.64 -5.43
CA PRO A 67 -5.36 -9.45 -4.32
C PRO A 67 -4.40 -10.56 -4.80
N HIS A 68 -3.33 -10.78 -4.03
CA HIS A 68 -2.31 -11.79 -4.31
C HIS A 68 -2.12 -12.69 -3.10
N CYS A 69 -1.88 -13.98 -3.33
CA CYS A 69 -1.55 -14.95 -2.30
C CYS A 69 -0.35 -15.76 -2.76
N TYR A 70 0.73 -15.80 -1.97
CA TYR A 70 1.94 -16.54 -2.36
C TYR A 70 1.80 -18.06 -2.29
N ASN A 71 0.64 -18.55 -1.83
CA ASN A 71 0.27 -19.96 -1.81
C ASN A 71 -0.70 -20.36 -2.93
N ALA A 72 -0.94 -19.48 -3.91
CA ALA A 72 -1.91 -19.71 -4.99
C ALA A 72 -1.75 -21.06 -5.71
N LEU A 73 -0.54 -21.60 -5.77
CA LEU A 73 -0.24 -22.90 -6.39
C LEU A 73 0.26 -23.94 -5.38
N ASP A 74 1.14 -23.57 -4.45
CA ASP A 74 1.78 -24.53 -3.53
C ASP A 74 0.84 -25.10 -2.44
N ALA A 75 -0.33 -24.49 -2.25
CA ALA A 75 -1.34 -25.01 -1.31
C ALA A 75 -1.90 -26.38 -1.72
N VAL A 76 -1.91 -26.67 -3.03
CA VAL A 76 -2.49 -27.89 -3.61
C VAL A 76 -1.45 -28.74 -4.35
N ASP A 77 -0.18 -28.32 -4.32
CA ASP A 77 0.89 -29.08 -4.95
C ASP A 77 1.14 -30.37 -4.15
N PRO A 78 0.98 -31.56 -4.75
CA PRO A 78 1.09 -32.82 -4.03
C PRO A 78 2.53 -33.19 -3.62
N ALA A 79 3.54 -32.46 -4.12
CA ALA A 79 4.95 -32.79 -3.93
C ALA A 79 5.68 -31.88 -2.93
N ILE A 80 5.05 -30.80 -2.47
CA ILE A 80 5.66 -29.83 -1.55
C ILE A 80 4.72 -29.43 -0.43
N ASN A 81 5.30 -28.93 0.66
CA ASN A 81 4.54 -28.22 1.67
C ASN A 81 4.31 -26.78 1.19
N TYR A 82 3.10 -26.25 1.41
CA TYR A 82 2.82 -24.85 1.13
C TYR A 82 3.77 -23.94 1.92
N TYR A 83 4.16 -22.82 1.31
CA TYR A 83 5.10 -21.90 1.92
C TYR A 83 4.52 -21.24 3.17
N GLN A 84 5.25 -21.38 4.29
CA GLN A 84 5.01 -20.67 5.54
C GLN A 84 6.25 -19.85 5.91
N GLY A 85 6.25 -18.57 5.57
CA GLY A 85 7.41 -17.70 5.72
C GLY A 85 7.17 -16.24 5.34
N PRO A 86 8.21 -15.41 5.45
CA PRO A 86 8.14 -14.00 5.11
C PRO A 86 8.22 -13.73 3.60
N SER A 87 7.52 -12.71 3.18
CA SER A 87 7.56 -12.18 1.82
C SER A 87 7.46 -10.66 1.81
N TRP A 88 7.76 -10.08 0.66
CA TRP A 88 7.73 -8.64 0.47
C TRP A 88 6.94 -8.26 -0.77
N TYR A 89 6.18 -7.19 -0.63
CA TYR A 89 5.55 -6.46 -1.72
C TYR A 89 6.12 -5.05 -1.75
N ARG A 90 6.33 -4.48 -2.93
CA ARG A 90 6.69 -3.07 -3.05
C ARG A 90 6.06 -2.40 -4.26
N LYS A 91 5.83 -1.10 -4.14
CA LYS A 91 5.28 -0.25 -5.19
C LYS A 91 5.68 1.20 -5.00
N SER A 92 5.87 1.93 -6.09
CA SER A 92 6.01 3.38 -6.07
C SER A 92 4.66 4.06 -6.30
N LEU A 93 4.17 4.81 -5.32
CA LEU A 93 2.88 5.48 -5.34
C LEU A 93 3.00 6.94 -5.74
N GLU A 94 2.03 7.42 -6.52
CA GLU A 94 1.78 8.84 -6.69
C GLU A 94 0.69 9.23 -5.68
N ILE A 95 1.05 10.10 -4.73
CA ILE A 95 0.16 10.52 -3.65
C ILE A 95 -0.01 12.04 -3.74
N ASP A 96 -1.18 12.45 -4.20
CA ASP A 96 -1.63 13.83 -4.21
C ASP A 96 -2.88 13.93 -3.35
N ASN A 97 -2.72 14.45 -2.13
CA ASN A 97 -3.82 14.56 -1.17
C ASN A 97 -4.61 15.84 -1.48
N PRO A 98 -5.87 15.76 -1.93
CA PRO A 98 -6.64 16.93 -2.33
C PRO A 98 -7.12 17.78 -1.14
N TYR A 99 -6.95 17.29 0.09
CA TYR A 99 -7.45 17.92 1.30
C TYR A 99 -6.33 18.71 2.00
N LEU A 100 -6.59 20.00 2.25
CA LEU A 100 -5.71 20.82 3.08
C LEU A 100 -5.64 20.25 4.49
N ASN A 101 -4.43 19.91 4.96
CA ASN A 101 -4.18 19.22 6.23
C ASN A 101 -4.90 17.87 6.36
N GLY A 102 -5.25 17.22 5.24
CA GLY A 102 -5.87 15.90 5.26
C GLY A 102 -4.88 14.79 5.62
N HIS A 103 -5.44 13.64 5.98
CA HIS A 103 -4.70 12.42 6.26
C HIS A 103 -4.63 11.50 5.04
N THR A 104 -3.51 10.83 4.86
CA THR A 104 -3.33 9.75 3.90
C THR A 104 -3.20 8.43 4.65
N LEU A 105 -4.19 7.56 4.46
CA LEU A 105 -4.31 6.29 5.15
C LEU A 105 -4.12 5.13 4.17
N LEU A 106 -3.39 4.10 4.57
CA LEU A 106 -3.43 2.80 3.90
C LEU A 106 -4.39 1.90 4.66
N HIS A 107 -5.47 1.51 3.99
CA HIS A 107 -6.49 0.62 4.52
C HIS A 107 -6.31 -0.78 3.94
N PHE A 108 -6.27 -1.77 4.83
CA PHE A 108 -6.12 -3.18 4.51
C PHE A 108 -7.45 -3.88 4.81
N GLU A 109 -8.08 -4.43 3.77
CA GLU A 109 -9.26 -5.30 3.92
C GLU A 109 -8.89 -6.65 4.57
N GLY A 110 -7.59 -7.03 4.53
CA GLY A 110 -7.01 -8.19 5.19
C GLY A 110 -5.61 -8.51 4.64
N ALA A 111 -4.69 -8.99 5.48
CA ALA A 111 -3.34 -9.39 5.06
C ALA A 111 -2.74 -10.44 6.01
N GLY A 112 -2.56 -11.67 5.51
CA GLY A 112 -2.18 -12.84 6.30
C GLY A 112 -0.67 -13.01 6.50
N GLN A 113 -0.10 -13.17 7.68
CA GLN A 113 -0.71 -13.06 9.02
C GLN A 113 -0.10 -11.91 9.82
N LYS A 114 1.22 -11.79 9.79
CA LYS A 114 1.95 -10.67 10.38
C LYS A 114 2.37 -9.73 9.27
N THR A 115 1.95 -8.47 9.35
CA THR A 115 2.23 -7.47 8.33
C THR A 115 3.02 -6.32 8.93
N ALA A 116 4.03 -5.83 8.22
CA ALA A 116 4.75 -4.61 8.56
C ALA A 116 4.84 -3.69 7.35
N VAL A 117 4.51 -2.41 7.53
CA VAL A 117 4.37 -1.43 6.44
C VAL A 117 5.46 -0.39 6.56
N TYR A 118 6.05 -0.03 5.43
CA TYR A 118 7.16 0.91 5.35
C TYR A 118 6.93 1.96 4.28
N ILE A 119 7.24 3.21 4.62
CA ILE A 119 7.43 4.29 3.65
C ILE A 119 8.92 4.57 3.58
N HIS A 120 9.51 4.33 2.42
CA HIS A 120 10.97 4.29 2.26
C HIS A 120 11.61 3.33 3.27
N THR A 121 12.36 3.86 4.25
CA THR A 121 13.06 3.08 5.29
C THR A 121 12.36 3.14 6.65
N VAL A 122 11.24 3.87 6.76
CA VAL A 122 10.54 4.11 8.01
C VAL A 122 9.39 3.11 8.14
N LYS A 123 9.42 2.28 9.20
CA LYS A 123 8.27 1.45 9.58
C LYS A 123 7.16 2.36 10.08
N VAL A 124 5.99 2.31 9.45
CA VAL A 124 4.84 3.18 9.76
C VAL A 124 3.72 2.46 10.51
N GLY A 125 3.68 1.13 10.42
CA GLY A 125 2.71 0.31 11.14
C GLY A 125 3.02 -1.16 11.05
N GLU A 126 2.36 -1.93 11.90
CA GLU A 126 2.39 -3.38 11.90
C GLU A 126 1.05 -3.94 12.38
N HIS A 127 0.74 -5.16 11.97
CA HIS A 127 -0.49 -5.86 12.34
C HIS A 127 -0.23 -7.35 12.52
N VAL A 128 -0.94 -7.98 13.44
CA VAL A 128 -0.91 -9.43 13.68
C VAL A 128 -2.35 -9.92 13.65
N GLY A 129 -2.73 -10.56 12.56
CA GLY A 129 -4.09 -10.99 12.26
C GLY A 129 -4.34 -10.99 10.76
N GLY A 130 -4.68 -12.14 10.19
CA GLY A 130 -4.84 -12.26 8.74
C GLY A 130 -6.23 -11.93 8.18
N TYR A 131 -7.21 -11.66 9.04
CA TYR A 131 -8.64 -11.76 8.69
C TYR A 131 -9.48 -10.55 9.10
N ASP A 132 -8.93 -9.66 9.92
CA ASP A 132 -9.55 -8.41 10.34
C ASP A 132 -9.02 -7.23 9.51
N GLU A 133 -9.86 -6.22 9.33
CA GLU A 133 -9.49 -4.98 8.67
C GLU A 133 -8.64 -4.11 9.60
N TRP A 134 -7.70 -3.38 9.03
CA TRP A 134 -6.90 -2.42 9.78
C TRP A 134 -6.39 -1.30 8.86
N THR A 135 -5.96 -0.20 9.48
CA THR A 135 -5.53 1.00 8.77
C THR A 135 -4.28 1.58 9.42
N VAL A 136 -3.36 2.07 8.60
CA VAL A 136 -2.17 2.81 9.06
C VAL A 136 -2.16 4.21 8.46
N ASP A 137 -1.97 5.23 9.30
CA ASP A 137 -1.76 6.60 8.86
C ASP A 137 -0.30 6.79 8.43
N ILE A 138 -0.10 7.16 7.17
CA ILE A 138 1.22 7.35 6.56
C ILE A 138 1.56 8.83 6.31
N THR A 139 0.68 9.76 6.72
CA THR A 139 0.76 11.19 6.40
C THR A 139 2.11 11.79 6.75
N ASP A 140 2.54 11.62 7.99
CA ASP A 140 3.81 12.17 8.49
C ASP A 140 5.02 11.58 7.77
N ALA A 141 4.99 10.28 7.48
CA ALA A 141 6.10 9.59 6.81
C ALA A 141 6.23 10.04 5.35
N VAL A 142 5.11 10.20 4.65
CA VAL A 142 5.04 10.74 3.29
C VAL A 142 5.59 12.17 3.26
N GLU A 143 5.10 13.04 4.13
CA GLU A 143 5.52 14.46 4.16
C GLU A 143 7.00 14.63 4.56
N LYS A 144 7.50 13.80 5.48
CA LYS A 144 8.94 13.75 5.79
C LYS A 144 9.74 13.26 4.58
N PHE A 145 9.29 12.22 3.89
CA PHE A 145 10.01 11.67 2.74
C PHE A 145 10.05 12.64 1.55
N LYS A 146 8.95 13.36 1.25
CA LYS A 146 8.88 14.39 0.19
C LYS A 146 9.96 15.48 0.33
N LYS A 147 10.43 15.75 1.56
CA LYS A 147 11.48 16.74 1.85
C LYS A 147 12.90 16.21 1.61
N THR A 148 13.07 14.91 1.35
CA THR A 148 14.38 14.30 1.13
C THR A 148 14.87 14.48 -0.31
N ALA A 149 16.19 14.39 -0.52
CA ALA A 149 16.76 14.39 -1.87
C ALA A 149 16.36 13.14 -2.68
N ALA A 150 16.17 12.00 -2.01
CA ALA A 150 15.81 10.72 -2.64
C ALA A 150 14.45 10.79 -3.34
N PHE A 151 13.47 11.50 -2.76
CA PHE A 151 12.15 11.70 -3.36
C PHE A 151 12.23 12.24 -4.79
N LYS A 152 13.03 13.29 -5.01
CA LYS A 152 13.19 13.88 -6.35
C LYS A 152 14.17 13.11 -7.22
N LYS A 153 15.34 12.75 -6.68
CA LYS A 153 16.46 12.21 -7.47
C LYS A 153 16.29 10.73 -7.82
N GLN A 154 15.86 9.92 -6.86
CA GLN A 154 15.80 8.47 -7.00
C GLN A 154 14.38 8.01 -7.37
N PHE A 155 13.37 8.49 -6.65
CA PHE A 155 11.99 8.04 -6.80
C PHE A 155 11.14 8.92 -7.73
N LYS A 156 11.74 9.95 -8.34
CA LYS A 156 11.12 10.80 -9.39
C LYS A 156 9.75 11.35 -9.00
N GLY A 157 9.60 11.78 -7.74
CA GLY A 157 8.35 12.33 -7.21
C GLY A 157 7.34 11.29 -6.72
N LYS A 158 7.70 10.00 -6.69
CA LYS A 158 6.87 8.92 -6.16
C LYS A 158 7.28 8.53 -4.75
N ILE A 159 6.36 7.95 -4.00
CA ILE A 159 6.55 7.44 -2.64
C ILE A 159 6.79 5.92 -2.70
N PRO A 160 7.96 5.41 -2.29
CA PRO A 160 8.18 3.97 -2.18
C PRO A 160 7.43 3.41 -0.97
N LEU A 161 6.47 2.53 -1.25
CA LEU A 161 5.77 1.71 -0.27
C LEU A 161 6.34 0.29 -0.35
N SER A 162 6.72 -0.25 0.81
CA SER A 162 7.12 -1.65 0.96
C SER A 162 6.32 -2.29 2.09
N ILE A 163 5.85 -3.52 1.89
CA ILE A 163 5.03 -4.25 2.84
C ILE A 163 5.64 -5.63 3.00
N ARG A 164 6.02 -5.97 4.23
CA ARG A 164 6.44 -7.33 4.60
C ARG A 164 5.23 -8.08 5.14
N VAL A 165 5.01 -9.29 4.65
CA VAL A 165 3.90 -10.17 5.06
C VAL A 165 4.48 -11.53 5.44
N ASP A 166 4.01 -12.12 6.53
CA ASP A 166 4.62 -13.33 7.11
C ASP A 166 3.57 -14.26 7.71
N ASN A 167 3.45 -15.46 7.13
CA ASN A 167 2.59 -16.55 7.61
C ASN A 167 3.41 -17.71 8.22
N SER A 168 4.65 -17.44 8.64
CA SER A 168 5.48 -18.40 9.38
C SER A 168 4.68 -19.03 10.51
N ARG A 169 4.85 -20.35 10.67
CA ARG A 169 4.26 -21.09 11.78
C ARG A 169 4.63 -20.43 13.10
N ASP A 170 3.63 -20.18 13.92
CA ASP A 170 3.78 -19.58 15.23
C ASP A 170 2.78 -20.22 16.17
N LEU A 171 3.28 -20.89 17.21
CA LEU A 171 2.45 -21.59 18.19
C LEU A 171 1.68 -20.62 19.09
N GLU A 172 2.15 -19.37 19.18
CA GLU A 172 1.57 -18.31 20.01
C GLU A 172 0.62 -17.39 19.22
N MET A 173 0.36 -17.70 17.95
CA MET A 173 -0.57 -16.96 17.09
C MET A 173 -1.73 -17.85 16.66
N ILE A 174 -2.95 -17.33 16.75
CA ILE A 174 -4.11 -17.97 16.13
C ILE A 174 -4.17 -17.67 14.62
N PRO A 175 -4.72 -18.56 13.79
CA PRO A 175 -5.19 -19.91 14.12
C PRO A 175 -4.05 -20.91 14.30
N SER A 176 -4.35 -22.01 15.00
CA SER A 176 -3.40 -23.11 15.14
C SER A 176 -3.09 -23.73 13.78
N ASN A 177 -1.84 -24.12 13.54
CA ASN A 177 -1.51 -24.94 12.37
C ASN A 177 -2.04 -26.38 12.43
N LEU A 178 -2.77 -26.76 13.49
CA LEU A 178 -3.55 -28.00 13.55
C LEU A 178 -4.93 -27.87 12.88
N SER A 179 -5.32 -26.66 12.47
CA SER A 179 -6.56 -26.44 11.75
C SER A 179 -6.56 -27.12 10.38
N ASP A 180 -7.74 -27.56 9.92
CA ASP A 180 -7.95 -28.23 8.64
C ASP A 180 -8.10 -27.24 7.46
N PHE A 181 -7.30 -26.17 7.49
CA PHE A 181 -7.22 -25.16 6.43
C PHE A 181 -5.82 -24.52 6.42
N ASN A 182 -5.41 -23.97 5.28
CA ASN A 182 -4.11 -23.31 5.16
C ASN A 182 -4.12 -21.93 5.84
N VAL A 183 -3.03 -21.62 6.54
CA VAL A 183 -2.79 -20.27 7.08
C VAL A 183 -2.07 -19.46 6.00
N TYR A 184 -2.84 -18.85 5.11
CA TYR A 184 -2.34 -18.13 3.94
C TYR A 184 -1.61 -16.82 4.28
N GLY A 185 -0.89 -16.31 3.28
CA GLY A 185 -0.34 -14.95 3.20
C GLY A 185 -0.09 -14.50 1.77
#